data_AF-A0AAD8QCL7-F1
#
_entry.id   AF-A0AAD8QCL7-F1
#
_cell.length_a   1.000
_cell.length_b   1.000
_cell.length_c   1.000
_cell.angle_alpha   90.00
_cell.angle_beta   90.00
_cell.angle_gamma   90.00
#
_symmetry.space_group_name_H-M   'P 1'
#
loop_
_entity.id
_entity.type
_entity.pdbx_description
1 polymer ?
#
loop_
_entity_poly.entity_id
_entity_poly.type
_entity_poly.pdbx_seq_one_letter_code
_entity_poly.pdbx_strand_id
1 'polypeptide(L)'
;MCFYRGTVYKCNHSEIGKKVSDCKDQRDFLAGTTKDKNACAERRIHSMNRVRVDANCRKCQRLDALKTRTRNTFLSLQENLEKRKAAAGKYDMETPKAGDTDEADE
;
A
#
# COMPACT_ATOMS: atom_id res chain seq x y z
N MET A 1 -17.58 18.90 23.50
CA MET A 1 -17.15 18.04 22.37
C MET A 1 -16.65 18.86 21.19
N CYS A 2 -15.41 18.64 20.76
CA CYS A 2 -14.79 19.33 19.62
C CYS A 2 -15.30 18.71 18.32
N PHE A 3 -15.75 19.53 17.36
CA PHE A 3 -16.36 19.01 16.14
C PHE A 3 -15.38 19.03 14.97
N TYR A 4 -15.23 17.89 14.30
CA TYR A 4 -14.38 17.73 13.12
C TYR A 4 -15.23 17.37 11.90
N ARG A 5 -14.79 17.80 10.70
CA ARG A 5 -15.31 17.25 9.45
C ARG A 5 -14.85 15.81 9.31
N GLY A 6 -15.68 14.96 8.72
CA GLY A 6 -15.31 13.60 8.35
C GLY A 6 -15.43 13.42 6.85
N THR A 7 -14.53 12.66 6.26
CA THR A 7 -14.66 12.19 4.88
C THR A 7 -14.85 10.68 4.91
N VAL A 8 -15.87 10.18 4.22
CA VAL A 8 -16.08 8.74 4.02
C VAL A 8 -15.80 8.43 2.54
N TYR A 9 -14.79 7.60 2.31
CA TYR A 9 -14.35 7.19 0.97
C TYR A 9 -15.15 6.00 0.47
N LYS A 10 -15.12 5.77 -0.85
CA LYS A 10 -15.76 4.60 -1.50
C LYS A 10 -15.28 3.27 -0.91
N CYS A 11 -14.04 3.22 -0.47
CA CYS A 11 -13.43 2.05 0.18
C CYS A 11 -13.88 1.87 1.65
N ASN A 12 -14.98 2.50 2.09
CA ASN A 12 -15.53 2.47 3.45
C ASN A 12 -14.58 2.96 4.57
N HIS A 13 -13.46 3.57 4.20
CA HIS A 13 -12.56 4.20 5.16
C HIS A 13 -13.03 5.62 5.49
N SER A 14 -12.88 6.01 6.75
CA SER A 14 -13.15 7.36 7.19
C SER A 14 -11.86 8.10 7.55
N GLU A 15 -11.71 9.33 7.09
CA GLU A 15 -10.65 10.23 7.53
C GLU A 15 -11.25 11.41 8.30
N ILE A 16 -10.56 11.81 9.38
CA ILE A 16 -10.90 13.01 10.14
C ILE A 16 -10.27 14.20 9.42
N GLY A 17 -11.11 15.11 8.97
CA GLY A 17 -10.73 16.35 8.32
C GLY A 17 -10.41 17.47 9.31
N LYS A 18 -10.52 18.71 8.84
CA LYS A 18 -10.27 19.91 9.65
C LYS A 18 -11.30 20.04 10.78
N LYS A 19 -10.87 20.64 11.88
CA LYS A 19 -11.75 21.06 12.98
C LYS A 19 -12.72 22.13 12.48
N VAL A 20 -14.00 21.95 12.76
CA VAL A 20 -15.10 22.83 12.32
C VAL A 20 -15.44 23.84 13.40
N SER A 21 -15.50 23.39 14.65
CA SER A 21 -15.88 24.27 15.74
C SER A 21 -15.35 23.78 17.08
N ASP A 22 -15.12 24.77 17.93
CA ASP A 22 -14.52 24.62 19.24
C ASP A 22 -15.60 24.24 20.26
N CYS A 23 -15.30 23.26 21.11
CA CYS A 23 -16.21 22.94 22.20
C CYS A 23 -16.25 24.05 23.24
N LYS A 24 -17.27 24.04 24.09
CA LYS A 24 -17.35 24.97 25.22
C LYS A 24 -16.08 24.91 26.08
N ASP A 25 -15.59 23.71 26.43
CA ASP A 25 -14.35 23.57 27.22
C ASP A 25 -13.11 24.15 26.53
N GLN A 26 -13.04 24.06 25.20
CA GLN A 26 -11.92 24.65 24.44
C GLN A 26 -12.07 26.16 24.31
N ARG A 27 -13.30 26.67 24.18
CA ARG A 27 -13.57 28.11 24.24
C ARG A 27 -13.23 28.69 25.61
N ASP A 28 -13.60 28.00 26.68
CA ASP A 28 -13.34 28.41 28.07
C ASP A 28 -11.82 28.34 28.39
N PHE A 29 -11.12 27.31 27.88
CA PHE A 29 -9.66 27.23 27.94
C PHE A 29 -8.98 28.39 27.18
N LEU A 30 -9.39 28.66 25.94
CA LEU A 30 -8.86 29.77 25.14
C LEU A 30 -9.18 31.14 25.75
N ALA A 31 -10.33 31.26 26.43
CA ALA A 31 -10.73 32.45 27.17
C ALA A 31 -10.02 32.60 28.54
N GLY A 32 -9.12 31.67 28.90
CA GLY A 32 -8.33 31.73 30.13
C GLY A 32 -9.15 31.51 31.41
N THR A 33 -10.39 31.05 31.30
CA THR A 33 -11.31 30.89 32.45
C THR A 33 -11.12 29.57 33.20
N THR A 34 -10.48 28.57 32.59
CA THR A 34 -10.20 27.28 33.23
C THR A 34 -8.78 26.81 32.91
N LYS A 35 -7.91 26.76 33.93
CA LYS A 35 -6.53 26.21 33.83
C LYS A 35 -6.46 24.69 34.01
N ASP A 36 -7.52 24.06 34.53
CA ASP A 36 -7.45 22.69 35.08
C ASP A 36 -7.88 21.58 34.11
N LYS A 37 -8.37 21.92 32.92
CA LYS A 37 -8.85 20.93 31.95
C LYS A 37 -7.86 20.77 30.82
N ASN A 38 -6.97 19.81 30.98
CA ASN A 38 -6.12 19.28 29.91
C ASN A 38 -6.95 19.15 28.63
N ALA A 39 -6.45 19.77 27.56
CA ALA A 39 -7.08 19.99 26.27
C ALA A 39 -8.00 18.83 25.83
N CYS A 40 -9.21 19.18 25.36
CA CYS A 40 -10.17 18.29 24.66
C CYS A 40 -9.46 17.20 23.82
N ALA A 41 -9.25 16.02 24.42
CA ALA A 41 -8.52 14.92 23.78
C ALA A 41 -9.43 14.10 22.86
N GLU A 42 -10.74 14.09 23.14
CA GLU A 42 -11.73 13.36 22.34
C GLU A 42 -12.09 14.12 21.06
N ARG A 43 -11.53 13.66 19.93
CA ARG A 43 -11.92 14.09 18.60
C ARG A 43 -13.13 13.30 18.13
N ARG A 44 -14.32 13.92 18.11
CA ARG A 44 -15.53 13.31 17.52
C ARG A 44 -15.89 13.99 16.20
N ILE A 45 -16.18 13.17 15.19
CA ILE A 45 -16.69 13.64 13.89
C ILE A 45 -18.17 14.00 14.05
N HIS A 46 -18.56 15.22 13.66
CA HIS A 46 -19.96 15.60 13.64
C HIS A 46 -20.70 14.84 12.52
N SER A 47 -21.84 14.22 12.83
CA SER A 47 -22.66 13.46 11.86
C SER A 47 -23.01 14.27 10.61
N MET A 48 -23.49 15.51 10.79
CA MET A 48 -23.80 16.48 9.72
C MET A 48 -22.60 16.93 8.86
N ASN A 49 -21.36 16.71 9.29
CA ASN A 49 -20.16 17.13 8.55
C ASN A 49 -19.42 15.93 7.92
N ARG A 50 -20.11 14.82 7.69
CA ARG A 50 -19.58 13.67 6.94
C ARG A 50 -19.83 13.84 5.45
N VAL A 51 -18.77 14.10 4.70
CA VAL A 51 -18.81 14.15 3.23
C VAL A 51 -18.48 12.78 2.67
N ARG A 52 -19.33 12.25 1.80
CA ARG A 52 -19.03 11.03 1.03
C ARG A 52 -18.30 11.43 -0.24
N VAL A 53 -17.16 10.80 -0.51
CA VAL A 53 -16.36 11.04 -1.70
C VAL A 53 -16.25 9.73 -2.47
N ASP A 54 -16.61 9.75 -3.75
CA ASP A 54 -16.47 8.62 -4.66
C ASP A 54 -15.02 8.47 -5.15
N ALA A 55 -14.10 8.39 -4.19
CA ALA A 55 -12.69 8.12 -4.42
C ALA A 55 -12.18 7.14 -3.38
N ASN A 56 -11.10 6.44 -3.70
CA ASN A 56 -10.38 5.61 -2.73
C ASN A 56 -9.56 6.50 -1.80
N CYS A 57 -9.43 6.11 -0.52
CA CYS A 57 -8.57 6.83 0.41
C CYS A 57 -7.09 6.71 0.00
N ARG A 58 -6.24 7.63 0.49
CA ARG A 58 -4.81 7.64 0.15
C ARG A 58 -4.10 6.32 0.50
N LYS A 59 -4.52 5.65 1.58
CA LYS A 59 -3.96 4.34 1.97
C LYS A 59 -4.28 3.27 0.93
N CYS A 60 -5.54 3.19 0.48
CA CYS A 60 -5.95 2.26 -0.57
C CYS A 60 -5.25 2.55 -1.89
N GLN A 61 -5.13 3.82 -2.29
CA GLN A 61 -4.38 4.20 -3.49
C GLN A 61 -2.91 3.75 -3.44
N ARG A 62 -2.24 3.89 -2.28
CA ARG A 62 -0.86 3.40 -2.09
C ARG A 62 -0.76 1.88 -2.19
N LEU A 63 -1.72 1.16 -1.62
CA LEU A 63 -1.75 -0.30 -1.70
C LEU A 63 -1.99 -0.78 -3.13
N ASP A 64 -2.87 -0.12 -3.87
CA ASP A 64 -3.12 -0.44 -5.28
C ASP A 64 -1.86 -0.19 -6.12
N ALA A 65 -1.18 0.94 -5.90
CA ALA A 65 0.09 1.23 -6.56
C ALA A 65 1.17 0.18 -6.24
N LEU A 66 1.24 -0.27 -4.98
CA LEU A 66 2.18 -1.32 -4.56
C LEU A 66 1.86 -2.65 -5.26
N LYS A 67 0.59 -3.07 -5.26
CA LYS A 67 0.13 -4.29 -5.94
C LYS A 67 0.50 -4.28 -7.42
N THR A 68 0.28 -3.16 -8.10
CA THR A 68 0.62 -3.01 -9.52
C THR A 68 2.12 -3.14 -9.76
N ARG A 69 2.95 -2.50 -8.92
CA ARG A 69 4.41 -2.65 -8.99
C ARG A 69 4.84 -4.10 -8.78
N THR A 70 4.33 -4.76 -7.76
CA THR A 70 4.68 -6.16 -7.46
C THR A 70 4.27 -7.12 -8.58
N ARG A 71 3.09 -6.91 -9.18
CA ARG A 71 2.65 -7.70 -10.36
C ARG A 71 3.59 -7.51 -11.53
N ASN A 72 3.98 -6.28 -11.84
CA ASN A 72 4.90 -5.99 -12.95
C ASN A 72 6.27 -6.63 -12.72
N THR A 73 6.79 -6.57 -11.50
CA THR A 73 8.06 -7.24 -11.17
C THR A 73 7.95 -8.75 -11.30
N PHE A 74 6.84 -9.34 -10.87
CA PHE A 74 6.63 -10.79 -11.00
C PHE A 74 6.58 -11.23 -12.47
N LEU A 75 5.84 -10.50 -13.31
CA LEU A 75 5.78 -10.77 -14.75
C LEU A 75 7.15 -10.65 -15.41
N SER A 76 7.95 -9.63 -15.07
CA SER A 76 9.30 -9.48 -15.61
C SER A 76 10.24 -10.62 -15.18
N LEU A 77 10.08 -11.13 -13.96
CA LEU A 77 10.86 -12.27 -13.46
C LEU A 77 10.45 -13.55 -14.18
N GLN A 78 9.16 -13.77 -14.38
CA GLN A 78 8.64 -14.91 -15.13
C GLN A 78 9.14 -14.90 -16.57
N GLU A 79 9.07 -13.76 -17.26
CA GLU A 79 9.59 -13.60 -18.62
C GLU A 79 11.11 -13.86 -18.70
N ASN A 80 11.87 -13.39 -17.71
CA ASN A 80 13.31 -13.68 -17.63
C ASN A 80 13.60 -15.17 -17.42
N LEU A 81 12.83 -15.85 -16.59
CA LEU A 81 12.97 -17.29 -16.38
C LEU A 81 12.61 -18.09 -17.64
N GLU A 82 11.55 -17.71 -18.35
CA GLU A 82 11.17 -18.34 -19.61
C GLU A 82 12.24 -18.15 -20.69
N LYS A 83 12.80 -16.94 -20.84
CA LYS A 83 13.92 -16.68 -21.76
C LYS A 83 15.15 -17.54 -21.43
N ARG A 84 15.48 -17.70 -20.14
CA ARG A 84 16.58 -18.56 -19.70
C ARG A 84 16.32 -20.04 -19.97
N LYS A 85 15.10 -20.53 -19.75
CA LYS A 85 14.72 -21.91 -20.09
C LYS A 85 14.78 -22.16 -21.61
N ALA A 86 14.30 -21.23 -22.42
CA ALA A 86 14.36 -21.31 -23.88
C ALA A 86 15.82 -21.25 -24.41
N ALA A 87 16.70 -20.52 -23.73
CA ALA A 87 18.13 -20.50 -24.05
C ALA A 87 18.85 -21.79 -23.62
N ALA A 88 18.52 -22.35 -22.45
CA ALA A 88 19.10 -23.60 -21.96
C ALA A 88 18.77 -24.80 -22.86
N GLY A 89 17.55 -24.89 -23.40
CA GLY A 89 17.17 -25.93 -24.35
C GLY A 89 17.88 -25.87 -25.72
N LYS A 90 18.70 -24.85 -25.99
CA LYS A 90 19.51 -24.74 -27.21
C LYS A 90 20.95 -25.25 -27.05
N TYR A 91 21.43 -25.48 -25.82
CA TYR A 91 22.81 -25.92 -25.59
C TYR A 91 22.94 -27.44 -25.37
N ASP A 92 21.84 -28.19 -25.26
CA ASP A 92 21.85 -29.65 -25.06
C ASP A 92 21.92 -30.48 -26.37
N MET A 93 22.28 -29.87 -27.51
CA MET A 93 22.32 -30.54 -28.82
C MET A 93 23.70 -30.57 -29.50
N GLU A 94 24.80 -30.34 -28.76
CA GLU A 94 26.16 -30.55 -29.28
C GLU A 94 27.08 -31.13 -28.19
N THR A 95 26.86 -32.39 -27.82
CA THR A 95 27.95 -33.24 -27.32
C THR A 95 28.46 -34.09 -28.49
N PRO A 96 29.67 -33.83 -29.02
CA PRO A 96 30.28 -34.70 -30.00
C PRO A 96 30.51 -36.08 -29.37
N LYS A 97 30.03 -37.14 -30.06
CA LYS A 97 30.49 -38.51 -29.83
C LYS A 97 32.01 -38.54 -29.93
N ALA A 98 32.70 -38.69 -28.80
CA ALA A 98 34.06 -39.21 -28.80
C ALA A 98 33.96 -40.70 -29.12
N GLY A 99 34.41 -41.05 -30.32
CA GLY A 99 34.38 -42.40 -30.85
C GLY A 99 35.35 -43.35 -30.16
N ASP A 100 35.06 -44.64 -30.36
CA ASP A 100 35.90 -45.78 -30.07
C ASP A 100 37.37 -45.57 -30.48
N THR A 101 38.27 -45.96 -29.58
CA THR A 101 39.44 -46.77 -29.95
C THR A 101 39.72 -47.76 -28.83
N ASP A 102 39.41 -49.02 -29.12
CA ASP A 102 40.05 -50.20 -28.53
C ASP A 102 41.57 -50.04 -28.52
N GLU A 103 42.22 -50.42 -27.42
CA GLU A 103 43.40 -51.30 -27.44
C GLU A 103 43.50 -52.01 -26.08
N ALA A 104 43.20 -53.29 -26.09
CA ALA A 104 43.74 -54.27 -25.16
C ALA A 104 45.13 -54.68 -25.66
N ASP A 105 46.14 -54.72 -24.80
CA ASP A 105 46.81 -55.97 -24.41
C ASP A 105 47.99 -55.72 -23.46
N GLU A 106 48.34 -56.83 -22.80
CA GLU A 106 49.25 -57.12 -21.68
C GLU A 106 50.64 -56.46 -21.61
#